data_AF-A0A8S3K080-F1
#
_entry.id   AF-A0A8S3K080-F1
#
_cell.length_a   1.000
_cell.length_b   1.000
_cell.length_c   1.000
_cell.angle_alpha   90.00
_cell.angle_beta   90.00
_cell.angle_gamma   90.00
#
_symmetry.space_group_name_H-M   'P 1'
#
loop_
_entity.id
_entity.type
_entity.pdbx_description
1 polymer ?
#
loop_
_entity_poly.entity_id
_entity_poly.type
_entity_poly.pdbx_seq_one_letter_code
_entity_poly.pdbx_strand_id
1 'polypeptide(L)'
;SQRLFIITGAGISTESGIPDYRSEGVGLYARTTNRPMMYQEFLTNTKRYKMYWARNYIGWPTFSSFQPNETHKIFAAWEVFWHVTQNVDSLLTKAGCELLSELHGCSARVVCVDCGYKSLTREELQEIILKQNPNWTAQ
;
A
#
# COMPACT_ATOMS: atom_id res chain seq x y z
N SER A 1 -6.01 -28.20 10.68
CA SER A 1 -4.53 -28.09 10.60
C SER A 1 -4.03 -27.63 11.96
N GLN A 2 -2.94 -28.18 12.51
CA GLN A 2 -2.39 -27.70 13.79
C GLN A 2 -1.47 -26.47 13.65
N ARG A 3 -1.08 -26.11 12.43
CA ARG A 3 -0.30 -24.89 12.11
C ARG A 3 -0.73 -24.36 10.74
N LEU A 4 -1.82 -23.62 10.69
CA LEU A 4 -2.31 -23.03 9.44
C LEU A 4 -1.43 -21.81 9.07
N PHE A 5 -0.82 -21.84 7.89
CA PHE A 5 -0.05 -20.72 7.34
C PHE A 5 -0.78 -20.15 6.15
N ILE A 6 -0.93 -18.82 6.09
CA ILE A 6 -1.71 -18.14 5.05
C ILE A 6 -0.80 -17.20 4.26
N ILE A 7 -0.96 -17.19 2.93
CA ILE A 7 -0.41 -16.15 2.05
C ILE A 7 -1.55 -15.47 1.30
N THR A 8 -1.62 -14.15 1.36
CA THR A 8 -2.61 -13.35 0.60
C THR A 8 -1.96 -12.41 -0.39
N GLY A 9 -2.72 -12.04 -1.42
CA GLY A 9 -2.37 -11.04 -2.43
C GLY A 9 -3.54 -10.11 -2.74
N ALA A 10 -3.41 -9.29 -3.79
CA ALA A 10 -4.32 -8.16 -4.03
C ALA A 10 -5.80 -8.56 -4.21
N GLY A 11 -6.07 -9.82 -4.58
CA GLY A 11 -7.42 -10.35 -4.72
C GLY A 11 -8.30 -10.14 -3.48
N ILE A 12 -7.74 -10.28 -2.27
CA ILE A 12 -8.54 -10.13 -1.03
C ILE A 12 -9.03 -8.68 -0.82
N SER A 13 -8.41 -7.70 -1.49
CA SER A 13 -8.71 -6.28 -1.34
C SER A 13 -9.64 -5.73 -2.43
N THR A 14 -10.02 -6.54 -3.40
CA THR A 14 -10.88 -6.11 -4.52
C THR A 14 -12.27 -5.68 -4.07
N GLU A 15 -12.88 -6.42 -3.14
CA GLU A 15 -14.17 -6.07 -2.50
C GLU A 15 -14.06 -4.83 -1.59
N SER A 16 -12.85 -4.42 -1.20
CA SER A 16 -12.61 -3.16 -0.50
C SER A 16 -12.48 -1.98 -1.47
N GLY A 17 -12.64 -2.18 -2.78
CA GLY A 17 -12.52 -1.15 -3.81
C GLY A 17 -11.09 -0.94 -4.34
N ILE A 18 -10.13 -1.76 -3.91
CA ILE A 18 -8.74 -1.69 -4.39
C ILE A 18 -8.56 -2.65 -5.58
N PRO A 19 -8.30 -2.15 -6.80
CA PRO A 19 -8.13 -3.04 -7.94
C PRO A 19 -6.89 -3.92 -7.78
N ASP A 20 -6.98 -5.17 -8.22
CA ASP A 20 -5.80 -6.00 -8.36
C ASP A 20 -4.98 -5.62 -9.60
N TYR A 21 -3.87 -6.34 -9.80
CA TYR A 21 -2.95 -6.07 -10.91
C TYR A 21 -3.29 -6.84 -12.19
N ARG A 22 -3.84 -8.06 -12.09
CA ARG A 22 -3.75 -9.08 -13.15
C ARG A 22 -5.07 -9.74 -13.53
N SER A 23 -6.18 -9.47 -12.82
CA SER A 23 -7.47 -10.03 -13.21
C SER A 23 -7.83 -9.61 -14.64
N GLU A 24 -8.36 -10.55 -15.41
CA GLU A 24 -8.74 -10.31 -16.80
C GLU A 24 -9.84 -9.24 -16.87
N GLY A 25 -9.71 -8.31 -17.83
CA GLY A 25 -10.67 -7.20 -18.05
C GLY A 25 -10.68 -6.09 -16.97
N VAL A 26 -10.32 -6.39 -15.72
CA VAL A 26 -10.47 -5.45 -14.58
C VAL A 26 -9.18 -5.15 -13.82
N GLY A 27 -8.13 -5.96 -13.99
CA GLY A 27 -6.82 -5.74 -13.36
C GLY A 27 -6.12 -4.52 -13.95
N LEU A 28 -5.27 -3.87 -13.14
CA LEU A 28 -4.57 -2.65 -13.54
C LEU A 28 -3.76 -2.81 -14.84
N TYR A 29 -3.12 -3.97 -15.05
CA TYR A 29 -2.32 -4.23 -16.25
C TYR A 29 -3.14 -4.58 -17.49
N ALA A 30 -4.40 -5.01 -17.31
CA ALA A 30 -5.34 -5.21 -18.40
C ALA A 30 -6.00 -3.89 -18.84
N ARG A 31 -6.30 -3.00 -17.88
CA ARG A 31 -6.97 -1.72 -18.15
C ARG A 31 -6.04 -0.56 -18.51
N THR A 32 -4.76 -0.65 -18.17
CA THR A 32 -3.82 0.48 -18.32
C THR A 32 -2.44 0.04 -18.79
N THR A 33 -1.75 0.96 -19.48
CA THR A 33 -0.31 0.85 -19.78
C THR A 33 0.56 1.30 -18.61
N ASN A 34 -0.04 1.68 -17.47
CA ASN A 34 0.72 2.06 -16.29
C ASN A 34 1.54 0.87 -15.80
N ARG A 35 2.83 1.13 -15.57
CA ARG A 35 3.76 0.14 -15.03
C ARG A 35 4.34 0.66 -13.72
N PRO A 36 4.70 -0.25 -12.80
CA PRO A 36 5.35 0.14 -11.55
C PRO A 36 6.62 0.94 -11.84
N MET A 37 6.90 1.90 -10.98
CA MET A 37 8.22 2.56 -10.98
C MET A 37 9.27 1.55 -10.55
N MET A 38 10.38 1.49 -11.28
CA MET A 38 11.52 0.66 -10.91
C MET A 38 12.31 1.33 -9.79
N TYR A 39 12.80 0.56 -8.82
CA TYR A 39 13.56 1.10 -7.68
C TYR A 39 14.79 1.92 -8.12
N GLN A 40 15.54 1.44 -9.11
CA GLN A 40 16.69 2.17 -9.65
C GLN A 40 16.30 3.53 -10.25
N GLU A 41 15.14 3.62 -10.89
CA GLU A 41 14.63 4.89 -11.44
C GLU A 41 14.20 5.85 -10.33
N PHE A 42 13.60 5.33 -9.26
CA PHE A 42 13.27 6.12 -8.07
C PHE A 42 14.52 6.75 -7.44
N LEU A 43 15.63 6.01 -7.37
CA LEU A 43 16.88 6.49 -6.77
C LEU A 43 17.65 7.46 -7.66
N THR A 44 17.71 7.21 -8.97
CA THR A 44 18.65 7.93 -9.85
C THR A 44 18.01 9.05 -10.66
N ASN A 45 16.69 9.14 -10.74
CA ASN A 45 15.99 10.13 -11.56
C ASN A 45 15.11 11.05 -10.70
N THR A 46 15.64 12.23 -10.37
CA THR A 46 14.94 13.24 -9.55
C THR A 46 13.58 13.65 -10.11
N LYS A 47 13.42 13.70 -11.44
CA LYS A 47 12.11 14.03 -12.05
C LYS A 47 11.10 12.92 -11.78
N ARG A 48 11.50 11.66 -11.93
CA ARG A 48 10.65 10.49 -11.66
C ARG A 48 10.31 10.39 -10.17
N TYR A 49 11.30 10.56 -9.30
CA TYR A 49 11.10 10.64 -7.85
C TYR A 49 10.03 11.68 -7.47
N LYS A 50 10.13 12.91 -7.99
CA LYS A 50 9.13 13.96 -7.72
C LYS A 50 7.75 13.59 -8.26
N MET A 51 7.66 13.01 -9.45
CA MET A 51 6.38 12.55 -10.02
C MET A 51 5.75 11.40 -9.22
N TYR A 52 6.56 10.48 -8.67
CA TYR A 52 6.07 9.42 -7.79
C TYR A 52 5.36 10.03 -6.58
N TRP A 53 6.04 10.93 -5.86
CA TRP A 53 5.48 11.55 -4.67
C TRP A 53 4.31 12.47 -4.97
N ALA A 54 4.31 13.19 -6.10
CA ALA A 54 3.16 13.99 -6.52
C ALA A 54 1.90 13.14 -6.73
N ARG A 55 2.02 12.01 -7.45
CA ARG A 55 0.90 11.07 -7.66
C ARG A 55 0.46 10.43 -6.36
N ASN A 56 1.43 10.01 -5.53
CA ASN A 56 1.14 9.39 -4.25
C ASN A 56 0.46 10.38 -3.28
N TYR A 57 0.85 11.66 -3.30
CA TYR A 57 0.20 12.72 -2.54
C TYR A 57 -1.27 12.90 -2.93
N ILE A 58 -1.56 12.98 -4.23
CA ILE A 58 -2.93 13.12 -4.75
C ILE A 58 -3.78 11.90 -4.39
N GLY A 59 -3.24 10.69 -4.56
CA GLY A 59 -3.98 9.44 -4.32
C GLY A 59 -4.11 9.04 -2.85
N TRP A 60 -3.31 9.62 -1.95
CA TRP A 60 -3.25 9.18 -0.54
C TRP A 60 -4.57 9.28 0.19
N PRO A 61 -5.34 10.39 0.15
CA PRO A 61 -6.60 10.50 0.89
C PRO A 61 -7.59 9.39 0.54
N THR A 62 -7.71 9.04 -0.73
CA THR A 62 -8.56 7.92 -1.17
C THR A 62 -7.97 6.59 -0.73
N PHE A 63 -6.68 6.36 -0.98
CA PHE A 63 -6.03 5.08 -0.68
C PHE A 63 -6.04 4.75 0.83
N SER A 64 -5.78 5.72 1.70
CA SER A 64 -5.78 5.51 3.15
C SER A 64 -7.19 5.29 3.71
N SER A 65 -8.23 5.80 3.04
CA SER A 65 -9.62 5.66 3.46
C SER A 65 -10.21 4.26 3.30
N PHE A 66 -9.62 3.40 2.46
CA PHE A 66 -10.11 2.04 2.24
C PHE A 66 -10.20 1.24 3.55
N GLN A 67 -11.29 0.48 3.69
CA GLN A 67 -11.60 -0.29 4.90
C GLN A 67 -11.52 -1.80 4.64
N PRO A 68 -11.23 -2.60 5.67
CA PRO A 68 -11.25 -4.06 5.55
C PRO A 68 -12.64 -4.58 5.19
N ASN A 69 -12.72 -5.49 4.23
CA ASN A 69 -13.93 -6.27 3.94
C ASN A 69 -14.05 -7.51 4.85
N GLU A 70 -15.09 -8.32 4.64
CA GLU A 70 -15.36 -9.52 5.44
C GLU A 70 -14.23 -10.54 5.39
N THR A 71 -13.58 -10.75 4.24
CA THR A 71 -12.43 -11.67 4.13
C THR A 71 -11.30 -11.28 5.07
N HIS A 72 -11.00 -9.99 5.18
CA HIS A 72 -9.97 -9.50 6.10
C HIS A 72 -10.33 -9.74 7.56
N LYS A 73 -11.58 -9.45 7.93
CA LYS A 73 -12.08 -9.64 9.30
C LYS A 73 -12.04 -11.12 9.71
N ILE A 74 -12.46 -12.01 8.80
CA ILE A 74 -12.42 -13.45 9.01
C ILE A 74 -10.97 -13.91 9.22
N PHE A 75 -10.05 -13.53 8.34
CA PHE A 75 -8.64 -13.93 8.47
C PHE A 75 -7.95 -13.33 9.69
N ALA A 76 -8.29 -12.10 10.07
CA ALA A 76 -7.76 -11.49 11.29
C ALA A 76 -8.21 -12.22 12.56
N ALA A 77 -9.42 -12.78 12.57
CA ALA A 77 -9.97 -13.53 13.70
C ALA A 77 -9.62 -15.02 13.71
N TRP A 78 -9.03 -15.55 12.63
CA TRP A 78 -8.68 -16.97 12.53
C TRP A 78 -7.47 -17.33 13.39
N GLU A 79 -7.54 -18.50 14.03
CA GLU A 79 -6.38 -19.09 14.70
C GLU A 79 -5.43 -19.65 13.64
N VAL A 80 -4.40 -18.87 13.33
CA VAL A 80 -3.35 -19.19 12.36
C VAL A 80 -2.00 -19.27 13.06
N PHE A 81 -1.10 -20.07 12.49
CA PHE A 81 0.30 -20.04 12.88
C PHE A 81 0.96 -18.72 12.43
N TRP A 82 0.69 -18.28 11.19
CA TRP A 82 1.20 -17.02 10.67
C TRP A 82 0.49 -16.63 9.37
N HIS A 83 0.36 -15.33 9.12
CA HIS A 83 -0.18 -14.74 7.90
C HIS A 83 0.90 -13.89 7.20
N VAL A 84 1.17 -14.15 5.93
CA VAL A 84 1.99 -13.29 5.07
C VAL A 84 1.14 -12.62 4.01
N THR A 85 1.27 -11.32 3.84
CA THR A 85 0.57 -10.59 2.77
C THR A 85 1.55 -9.94 1.81
N GLN A 86 1.25 -10.04 0.51
CA GLN A 86 1.93 -9.28 -0.54
C GLN A 86 1.37 -7.86 -0.69
N ASN A 87 0.26 -7.54 -0.03
CA ASN A 87 -0.42 -6.26 -0.15
C ASN A 87 0.29 -5.19 0.67
N VAL A 88 0.17 -3.93 0.22
CA VAL A 88 0.75 -2.75 0.86
C VAL A 88 -0.33 -1.78 1.36
N ASP A 89 -1.56 -2.26 1.49
CA ASP A 89 -2.79 -1.48 1.74
C ASP A 89 -3.18 -1.35 3.21
N SER A 90 -2.47 -2.01 4.12
CA SER A 90 -2.72 -2.09 5.58
C SER A 90 -4.05 -2.72 5.99
N LEU A 91 -4.83 -3.34 5.09
CA LEU A 91 -6.20 -3.76 5.42
C LEU A 91 -6.25 -4.93 6.43
N LEU A 92 -5.28 -5.85 6.42
CA LEU A 92 -5.17 -6.89 7.46
C LEU A 92 -4.81 -6.30 8.82
N THR A 93 -3.90 -5.32 8.86
CA THR A 93 -3.56 -4.58 10.08
C THR A 93 -4.76 -3.83 10.63
N LYS A 94 -5.52 -3.13 9.76
CA LYS A 94 -6.76 -2.45 10.13
C LYS A 94 -7.85 -3.41 10.60
N ALA A 95 -7.86 -4.65 10.13
CA ALA A 95 -8.77 -5.70 10.59
C ALA A 95 -8.35 -6.33 11.93
N GLY A 96 -7.17 -5.98 12.47
CA GLY A 96 -6.66 -6.51 13.74
C GLY A 96 -5.85 -7.80 13.62
N CYS A 97 -5.30 -8.12 12.44
CA CYS A 97 -4.44 -9.29 12.28
C CYS A 97 -3.09 -9.09 12.99
N GLU A 98 -2.82 -9.85 14.05
CA GLU A 98 -1.62 -9.68 14.88
C GLU A 98 -0.41 -10.49 14.35
N LEU A 99 -0.62 -11.74 13.93
CA LEU A 99 0.42 -12.65 13.44
C LEU A 99 0.68 -12.42 11.94
N LEU A 100 1.17 -11.23 11.60
CA LEU A 100 1.25 -10.74 10.23
C LEU A 100 2.69 -10.39 9.80
N SER A 101 3.04 -10.75 8.56
CA SER A 101 4.19 -10.20 7.84
C SER A 101 3.77 -9.55 6.53
N GLU A 102 4.05 -8.27 6.39
CA GLU A 102 3.84 -7.50 5.16
C GLU A 102 5.08 -7.61 4.26
N LEU A 103 5.08 -8.60 3.35
CA LEU A 103 6.24 -8.99 2.54
C LEU A 103 6.78 -7.84 1.68
N HIS A 104 5.90 -7.01 1.14
CA HIS A 104 6.26 -5.86 0.30
C HIS A 104 6.24 -4.53 1.07
N GLY A 105 6.18 -4.58 2.40
CA GLY A 105 6.04 -3.40 3.26
C GLY A 105 4.61 -2.86 3.28
N CYS A 106 4.46 -1.58 3.62
CA CYS A 106 3.16 -0.93 3.78
C CYS A 106 3.23 0.53 3.34
N SER A 107 2.23 0.98 2.59
CA SER A 107 2.20 2.35 2.07
C SER A 107 1.98 3.41 3.16
N ALA A 108 1.54 3.00 4.36
CA ALA A 108 1.38 3.87 5.51
C ALA A 108 2.71 4.21 6.24
N ARG A 109 3.83 3.62 5.81
CA ARG A 109 5.15 3.84 6.42
C ARG A 109 6.13 4.43 5.42
N VAL A 110 6.92 5.39 5.86
CA VAL A 110 7.96 6.03 5.05
C VAL A 110 9.34 5.71 5.64
N VAL A 111 10.30 5.45 4.76
CA VAL A 111 11.68 5.14 5.14
C VAL A 111 12.62 6.03 4.33
N CYS A 112 13.63 6.60 5.00
CA CYS A 112 14.72 7.27 4.30
C CYS A 112 15.58 6.21 3.56
N VAL A 113 15.79 6.39 2.26
CA VAL A 113 16.59 5.46 1.45
C VAL A 113 18.09 5.51 1.77
N ASP A 114 18.58 6.63 2.33
CA ASP A 114 20.00 6.82 2.61
C ASP A 114 20.42 6.19 3.94
N CYS A 115 19.63 6.37 5.01
CA CYS A 115 19.99 5.91 6.35
C CYS A 115 19.08 4.80 6.89
N GLY A 116 18.01 4.44 6.18
CA GLY A 116 17.04 3.43 6.62
C GLY A 116 16.19 3.86 7.82
N TYR A 117 16.37 5.09 8.32
CA TYR A 117 15.61 5.57 9.47
C TYR A 117 14.13 5.70 9.12
N LYS A 118 13.30 5.13 10.00
CA LYS A 118 11.84 5.18 9.94
C LYS A 118 11.36 6.28 10.88
N SER A 119 11.47 7.53 10.45
CA SER A 119 11.04 8.69 11.25
C SER A 119 9.58 9.07 11.06
N LEU A 120 8.94 8.66 9.95
CA LEU A 120 7.69 9.27 9.51
C LEU A 120 6.66 8.22 9.10
N THR A 121 5.45 8.41 9.58
CA THR A 121 4.23 7.87 8.99
C THR A 121 3.98 8.53 7.64
N ARG A 122 3.17 7.87 6.81
CA ARG A 122 2.77 8.45 5.53
C ARG A 122 1.89 9.68 5.71
N GLU A 123 1.07 9.73 6.76
CA GLU A 123 0.28 10.89 7.18
C GLU A 123 1.15 12.11 7.48
N GLU A 124 2.20 11.97 8.29
CA GLU A 124 3.11 13.07 8.59
C GLU A 124 3.78 13.61 7.31
N LEU A 125 4.19 12.71 6.41
CA LEU A 125 4.73 13.12 5.12
C LEU A 125 3.69 13.85 4.25
N GLN A 126 2.40 13.49 4.35
CA GLN A 126 1.32 14.19 3.63
C GLN A 126 1.27 15.67 4.04
N GLU A 127 1.36 15.96 5.34
CA GLU A 127 1.38 17.33 5.85
C GLU A 127 2.63 18.09 5.41
N ILE A 128 3.80 17.44 5.42
CA ILE A 128 5.06 18.04 4.97
C ILE A 128 4.94 18.43 3.49
N ILE A 129 4.43 17.53 2.64
CA ILE A 129 4.25 17.82 1.21
C ILE A 129 3.27 18.97 1.02
N LEU A 130 2.14 19.00 1.74
CA LEU A 130 1.18 20.11 1.67
C LEU A 130 1.82 21.45 2.05
N LYS A 131 2.54 21.51 3.19
CA LYS A 131 3.22 22.72 3.65
C LYS A 131 4.28 23.22 2.68
N GLN A 132 5.01 22.31 2.03
CA GLN A 132 6.03 22.65 1.03
C GLN A 132 5.47 22.99 -0.36
N ASN A 133 4.21 22.65 -0.63
CA ASN A 133 3.56 22.86 -1.91
C ASN A 133 2.19 23.55 -1.71
N PRO A 134 2.13 24.76 -1.14
CA PRO A 134 0.88 25.42 -0.75
C PRO A 134 -0.05 25.71 -1.95
N ASN A 135 0.49 25.73 -3.16
CA ASN A 135 -0.26 25.99 -4.40
C ASN A 135 -0.73 24.69 -5.10
N TRP A 136 -0.47 23.51 -4.53
CA TRP A 136 -1.04 22.26 -5.05
C TRP A 136 -2.50 22.15 -4.64
N THR A 137 -3.39 22.48 -5.57
CA THR A 137 -4.81 22.16 -5.44
C THR A 137 -5.01 20.67 -5.70
N ALA A 138 -5.28 19.89 -4.65
CA ALA A 138 -5.88 18.57 -4.82
C ALA A 138 -7.32 18.80 -5.31
N GLN A 139 -7.52 18.76 -6.62
CA GLN A 139 -8.86 18.60 -7.21
C GLN A 139 -9.20 17.12 -7.28
#